data_AF-A0A7S0NR31-F1
#
_entry.id   AF-A0A7S0NR31-F1
#
_cell.length_a   1.000
_cell.length_b   1.000
_cell.length_c   1.000
_cell.angle_alpha   90.00
_cell.angle_beta   90.00
_cell.angle_gamma   90.00
#
_symmetry.space_group_name_H-M   'P 1'
#
loop_
_entity.id
_entity.type
_entity.pdbx_description
1 polymer ?
#
loop_
_entity_poly.entity_id
_entity_poly.type
_entity_poly.pdbx_seq_one_letter_code
_entity_poly.pdbx_strand_id
1 'polypeptide(L)'
;MGDTPAFTDMERAAVLEVRGKLLARGLAPMELGERELICITLNAKCRVDEAVAKFCTYRDNLLREFGVESVWENQEECELMWHKYLVGGLDEAGRQVMWIDGGGTEEAEERATIHASCLYFFAVHADLHTLREGVTLAIDTSNVPKRRVGNERRLQVAWQNFPSRPQHIFILGAGPLKRIAINAVIAFASLFAKNKVIARIRFASVADVEKVCGRGALPEKHGGPPSPPVSDWVKARLANFPLMALPPLDQL
;
A
#
# COMPACT_ATOMS: atom_id res chain seq x y z
N MET A 1 17.52 -7.33 -22.03
CA MET A 1 16.20 -7.55 -21.41
C MET A 1 16.33 -8.81 -20.58
N GLY A 2 16.39 -8.68 -19.26
CA GLY A 2 16.38 -9.86 -18.38
C GLY A 2 14.96 -10.43 -18.34
N ASP A 3 14.84 -11.75 -18.28
CA ASP A 3 13.54 -12.43 -18.18
C ASP A 3 12.76 -11.85 -17.00
N THR A 4 11.54 -11.37 -17.27
CA THR A 4 10.60 -11.03 -16.19
C THR A 4 10.44 -12.28 -15.33
N PRO A 5 10.70 -12.22 -14.02
CA PRO A 5 10.60 -13.41 -13.17
C PRO A 5 9.22 -14.05 -13.32
N ALA A 6 9.12 -15.38 -13.33
CA ALA A 6 7.82 -16.05 -13.36
C ALA A 6 7.29 -16.25 -11.92
N PHE A 7 5.97 -16.38 -11.78
CA PHE A 7 5.36 -16.90 -10.55
C PHE A 7 5.73 -18.36 -10.34
N THR A 8 6.08 -18.71 -9.11
CA THR A 8 6.37 -20.09 -8.70
C THR A 8 5.09 -20.91 -8.52
N ASP A 9 5.19 -22.24 -8.60
CA ASP A 9 4.05 -23.13 -8.37
C ASP A 9 3.45 -22.97 -6.97
N MET A 10 4.31 -22.72 -5.97
CA MET A 10 3.88 -22.43 -4.60
C MET A 10 3.04 -21.15 -4.51
N GLU A 11 3.45 -20.07 -5.18
CA GLU A 11 2.69 -18.82 -5.20
C GLU A 11 1.33 -19.02 -5.88
N ARG A 12 1.28 -19.74 -7.00
CA ARG A 12 0.05 -20.06 -7.72
C ARG A 12 -0.90 -20.89 -6.85
N ALA A 13 -0.39 -21.96 -6.24
CA ALA A 13 -1.15 -22.82 -5.35
C ALA A 13 -1.72 -22.03 -4.15
N ALA A 14 -0.92 -21.16 -3.53
CA ALA A 14 -1.38 -20.34 -2.42
C ALA A 14 -2.50 -19.37 -2.83
N VAL A 15 -2.39 -18.72 -3.99
CA VAL A 15 -3.44 -17.81 -4.51
C VAL A 15 -4.74 -18.57 -4.78
N LEU A 16 -4.66 -19.78 -5.36
CA LEU A 16 -5.83 -20.62 -5.59
C LEU A 16 -6.47 -21.10 -4.28
N GLU A 17 -5.66 -21.47 -3.28
CA GLU A 17 -6.18 -21.89 -1.98
C GLU A 17 -6.87 -20.73 -1.25
N VAL A 18 -6.29 -19.52 -1.30
CA VAL A 18 -6.93 -18.30 -0.76
C VAL A 18 -8.27 -18.06 -1.45
N ARG A 19 -8.31 -18.14 -2.79
CA ARG A 19 -9.54 -17.99 -3.58
C ARG A 19 -10.60 -19.01 -3.15
N GLY A 20 -10.25 -20.29 -3.05
CA GLY A 20 -11.14 -21.36 -2.61
C GLY A 20 -11.70 -21.13 -1.20
N LYS A 21 -10.84 -20.71 -0.25
CA LYS A 21 -11.27 -20.39 1.12
C LYS A 21 -12.20 -19.18 1.19
N LEU A 22 -12.00 -18.17 0.34
CA LEU A 22 -12.88 -17.00 0.29
C LEU A 22 -14.25 -17.37 -0.30
N LEU A 23 -14.30 -18.18 -1.36
CA LEU A 23 -15.55 -18.72 -1.91
C LEU A 23 -16.32 -19.55 -0.88
N ALA A 24 -15.63 -20.42 -0.14
CA ALA A 24 -16.23 -21.22 0.93
C ALA A 24 -16.78 -20.37 2.09
N ARG A 25 -16.33 -19.11 2.23
CA ARG A 25 -16.87 -18.12 3.17
C ARG A 25 -18.06 -17.32 2.60
N GLY A 26 -18.51 -17.64 1.39
CA GLY A 26 -19.66 -17.00 0.75
C GLY A 26 -19.35 -15.72 -0.01
N LEU A 27 -18.07 -15.45 -0.33
CA LEU A 27 -17.74 -14.36 -1.24
C LEU A 27 -18.16 -14.70 -2.66
N ALA A 28 -18.73 -13.73 -3.37
CA ALA A 28 -19.11 -13.94 -4.75
C ALA A 28 -17.86 -13.97 -5.65
N PRO A 29 -17.83 -14.83 -6.69
CA PRO A 29 -16.79 -14.87 -7.71
C PRO A 29 -16.30 -13.49 -8.21
N MET A 30 -17.24 -12.58 -8.47
CA MET A 30 -16.96 -11.22 -8.96
C MET A 30 -16.26 -10.31 -7.96
N GLU A 31 -16.31 -10.62 -6.66
CA GLU A 31 -15.61 -9.88 -5.61
C GLU A 31 -14.13 -10.30 -5.48
N LEU A 32 -13.68 -11.31 -6.23
CA LEU A 32 -12.36 -11.93 -6.11
C LEU A 32 -11.45 -11.55 -7.29
N GLY A 33 -11.15 -10.25 -7.41
CA GLY A 33 -10.23 -9.73 -8.41
C GLY A 33 -8.84 -10.37 -8.33
N GLU A 34 -8.29 -10.74 -9.49
CA GLU A 34 -7.00 -11.45 -9.56
C GLU A 34 -5.84 -10.63 -9.00
N ARG A 35 -5.81 -9.32 -9.28
CA ARG A 35 -4.75 -8.41 -8.79
C ARG A 35 -4.74 -8.35 -7.28
N GLU A 36 -5.92 -8.25 -6.66
CA GLU A 36 -6.10 -8.23 -5.21
C GLU A 36 -5.66 -9.55 -4.60
N LEU A 37 -6.12 -10.68 -5.15
CA LEU A 37 -5.72 -12.01 -4.69
C LEU A 37 -4.21 -12.21 -4.72
N ILE A 38 -3.56 -11.85 -5.83
CA ILE A 38 -2.10 -11.93 -5.98
C ILE A 38 -1.42 -11.02 -4.95
N CYS A 39 -1.77 -9.74 -4.94
CA CYS A 39 -1.11 -8.74 -4.10
C CYS A 39 -1.18 -9.09 -2.61
N ILE A 40 -2.37 -9.46 -2.14
CA ILE A 40 -2.63 -9.75 -0.72
C ILE A 40 -1.94 -11.05 -0.32
N THR A 41 -2.01 -12.08 -1.17
CA THR A 41 -1.37 -13.38 -0.89
C THR A 41 0.14 -13.28 -0.84
N LEU A 42 0.77 -12.58 -1.78
CA LEU A 42 2.23 -12.44 -1.80
C LEU A 42 2.73 -11.52 -0.67
N ASN A 43 2.01 -10.45 -0.34
CA ASN A 43 2.33 -9.62 0.85
C ASN A 43 2.17 -10.40 2.17
N ALA A 44 1.25 -11.37 2.23
CA ALA A 44 1.12 -12.33 3.32
C ALA A 44 2.16 -13.48 3.26
N LYS A 45 3.12 -13.43 2.33
CA LYS A 45 4.16 -14.45 2.13
C LYS A 45 3.59 -15.84 1.82
N CYS A 46 2.53 -15.90 1.03
CA CYS A 46 1.81 -17.14 0.71
C CYS A 46 1.24 -17.87 1.94
N ARG A 47 1.10 -17.20 3.08
CA ARG A 47 0.41 -17.76 4.26
C ARG A 47 -1.08 -17.62 4.05
N VAL A 48 -1.70 -18.70 3.60
CA VAL A 48 -3.09 -18.71 3.13
C VAL A 48 -4.06 -18.11 4.15
N ASP A 49 -4.04 -18.56 5.40
CA ASP A 49 -5.01 -18.05 6.40
C ASP A 49 -4.78 -16.58 6.77
N GLU A 50 -3.52 -16.12 6.77
CA GLU A 50 -3.17 -14.71 6.97
C GLU A 50 -3.66 -13.86 5.79
N ALA A 51 -3.52 -14.36 4.56
CA ALA A 51 -3.99 -13.71 3.34
C ALA A 51 -5.52 -13.61 3.30
N VAL A 52 -6.23 -14.69 3.64
CA VAL A 52 -7.70 -14.72 3.72
C VAL A 52 -8.19 -13.69 4.75
N ALA A 53 -7.59 -13.64 5.94
CA ALA A 53 -7.95 -12.65 6.95
C ALA A 53 -7.71 -11.21 6.47
N LYS A 54 -6.54 -10.95 5.87
CA LYS A 54 -6.20 -9.64 5.28
C LYS A 54 -7.15 -9.24 4.16
N PHE A 55 -7.55 -10.18 3.31
CA PHE A 55 -8.51 -9.92 2.23
C PHE A 55 -9.87 -9.48 2.79
N CYS A 56 -10.39 -10.20 3.80
CA CYS A 56 -11.64 -9.80 4.46
C CYS A 56 -11.53 -8.41 5.11
N THR A 57 -10.44 -8.14 5.84
CA THR A 57 -10.20 -6.82 6.45
C THR A 57 -10.10 -5.71 5.41
N TYR A 58 -9.39 -5.94 4.31
CA TYR A 58 -9.28 -5.03 3.17
C TYR A 58 -10.66 -4.74 2.55
N ARG A 59 -11.47 -5.77 2.29
CA ARG A 59 -12.80 -5.57 1.71
C ARG A 59 -13.75 -4.88 2.68
N ASP A 60 -13.88 -5.39 3.90
CA ASP A 60 -14.95 -4.98 4.81
C ASP A 60 -14.60 -3.66 5.53
N ASN A 61 -13.36 -3.51 6.01
CA ASN A 61 -12.96 -2.40 6.86
C ASN A 61 -12.25 -1.27 6.10
N LEU A 62 -12.03 -1.44 4.79
CA LEU A 62 -11.44 -0.40 3.95
C LEU A 62 -12.34 -0.08 2.75
N LEU A 63 -12.74 -1.06 1.93
CA LEU A 63 -13.57 -0.76 0.77
C LEU A 63 -15.02 -0.43 1.16
N ARG A 64 -15.72 -1.37 1.83
CA ARG A 64 -17.14 -1.21 2.17
C ARG A 64 -17.38 -0.07 3.17
N GLU A 65 -16.55 0.04 4.19
CA GLU A 65 -16.61 1.12 5.20
C GLU A 65 -16.58 2.52 4.57
N PHE A 66 -15.94 2.69 3.42
CA PHE A 66 -15.80 3.98 2.73
C PHE A 66 -16.60 4.06 1.41
N GLY A 67 -17.48 3.08 1.14
CA GLY A 67 -18.33 3.08 -0.05
C GLY A 67 -17.55 2.95 -1.37
N VAL A 68 -16.41 2.25 -1.35
CA VAL A 68 -15.67 1.89 -2.57
C VAL A 68 -16.16 0.51 -3.02
N GLU A 69 -17.09 0.49 -3.98
CA GLU A 69 -17.69 -0.76 -4.49
C GLU A 69 -16.74 -1.53 -5.41
N SER A 70 -15.98 -0.81 -6.23
CA SER A 70 -14.99 -1.35 -7.16
C SER A 70 -13.76 -0.45 -7.18
N VAL A 71 -12.59 -1.05 -6.98
CA VAL A 71 -11.31 -0.33 -7.02
C VAL A 71 -10.92 0.03 -8.45
N TRP A 72 -11.34 -0.77 -9.43
CA TRP A 72 -10.85 -0.68 -10.80
C TRP A 72 -11.71 0.22 -11.69
N GLU A 73 -12.94 0.51 -11.27
CA GLU A 73 -13.89 1.38 -11.96
C GLU A 73 -13.84 2.80 -11.40
N ASN A 74 -14.46 3.76 -12.10
CA ASN A 74 -14.62 5.17 -11.68
C ASN A 74 -13.31 5.86 -11.24
N GLN A 75 -12.20 5.57 -11.92
CA GLN A 75 -10.86 6.08 -11.55
C GLN A 75 -10.76 7.62 -11.68
N GLU A 76 -11.65 8.24 -12.45
CA GLU A 76 -11.76 9.70 -12.58
C GLU A 76 -12.07 10.40 -11.25
N GLU A 77 -12.75 9.73 -10.32
CA GLU A 77 -13.01 10.25 -8.98
C GLU A 77 -11.72 10.46 -8.16
N CYS A 78 -10.64 9.77 -8.55
CA CYS A 78 -9.35 9.84 -7.87
C CYS A 78 -8.46 11.01 -8.34
N GLU A 79 -8.80 11.69 -9.45
CA GLU A 79 -7.92 12.68 -10.08
C GLU A 79 -7.56 13.85 -9.14
N LEU A 80 -8.49 14.25 -8.26
CA LEU A 80 -8.25 15.31 -7.28
C LEU A 80 -7.39 14.85 -6.09
N MET A 81 -7.21 13.54 -5.89
CA MET A 81 -6.54 12.98 -4.70
C MET A 81 -5.06 12.68 -4.92
N TRP A 82 -4.57 12.75 -6.17
CA TRP A 82 -3.18 12.38 -6.49
C TRP A 82 -2.11 13.23 -5.83
N HIS A 83 -2.44 14.46 -5.41
CA HIS A 83 -1.54 15.34 -4.68
C HIS A 83 -1.09 14.77 -3.30
N LYS A 84 -1.74 13.71 -2.80
CA LYS A 84 -1.41 13.03 -1.55
C LYS A 84 -0.28 12.01 -1.67
N TYR A 85 0.19 11.73 -2.90
CA TYR A 85 1.23 10.73 -3.18
C TYR A 85 2.34 11.34 -4.02
N LEU A 86 3.51 10.70 -3.99
CA LEU A 86 4.63 11.05 -4.86
C LEU A 86 5.13 9.81 -5.60
N VAL A 87 5.70 10.01 -6.78
CA VAL A 87 6.36 8.94 -7.52
C VAL A 87 7.78 8.78 -7.00
N GLY A 88 8.04 7.70 -6.28
CA GLY A 88 9.38 7.27 -5.89
C GLY A 88 9.94 6.20 -6.83
N GLY A 89 11.24 5.95 -6.70
CA GLY A 89 11.91 4.84 -7.37
C GLY A 89 12.05 3.60 -6.48
N LEU A 90 13.06 2.80 -6.78
CA LEU A 90 13.40 1.58 -6.04
C LEU A 90 14.43 1.88 -4.95
N ASP A 91 14.31 1.21 -3.80
CA ASP A 91 15.36 1.20 -2.78
C ASP A 91 16.56 0.33 -3.18
N GLU A 92 17.61 0.31 -2.35
CA GLU A 92 18.83 -0.47 -2.60
C GLU A 92 18.59 -1.98 -2.74
N ALA A 93 17.49 -2.50 -2.18
CA ALA A 93 17.11 -3.90 -2.32
C ALA A 93 16.22 -4.15 -3.55
N GLY A 94 15.99 -3.15 -4.40
CA GLY A 94 15.17 -3.23 -5.61
C GLY A 94 13.66 -3.17 -5.37
N ARG A 95 13.19 -2.83 -4.16
CA ARG A 95 11.77 -2.73 -3.82
C ARG A 95 11.24 -1.34 -4.11
N GLN A 96 9.98 -1.21 -4.52
CA GLN A 96 9.39 0.12 -4.68
C GLN A 96 9.29 0.88 -3.35
N VAL A 97 9.55 2.19 -3.43
CA VAL A 97 9.31 3.12 -2.32
C VAL A 97 7.94 3.76 -2.47
N MET A 98 7.04 3.45 -1.54
CA MET A 98 5.71 4.04 -1.42
C MET A 98 5.82 5.38 -0.70
N TRP A 99 5.53 6.48 -1.41
CA TRP A 99 5.61 7.85 -0.87
C TRP A 99 4.24 8.46 -0.65
N ILE A 100 3.95 8.77 0.60
CA ILE A 100 2.75 9.48 1.03
C ILE A 100 3.15 10.90 1.39
N ASP A 101 2.66 11.90 0.64
CA ASP A 101 2.94 13.32 0.88
C ASP A 101 2.08 13.92 2.00
N GLY A 102 1.10 13.14 2.47
CA GLY A 102 0.18 13.50 3.53
C GLY A 102 -0.88 14.48 3.06
N GLY A 103 -1.24 15.42 3.94
CA GLY A 103 -2.33 16.37 3.73
C GLY A 103 -3.57 16.04 4.58
N GLY A 104 -4.48 17.01 4.66
CA GLY A 104 -5.80 16.82 5.25
C GLY A 104 -6.73 16.13 4.26
N THR A 105 -7.69 15.36 4.76
CA THR A 105 -8.78 14.80 3.96
C THR A 105 -10.07 15.21 4.62
N GLU A 106 -10.85 16.04 3.93
CA GLU A 106 -12.17 16.42 4.39
C GLU A 106 -13.11 15.20 4.34
N GLU A 107 -14.16 15.17 5.17
CA GLU A 107 -15.07 14.02 5.25
C GLU A 107 -15.70 13.67 3.89
N ALA A 108 -16.02 14.68 3.08
CA ALA A 108 -16.59 14.50 1.74
C ALA A 108 -15.60 13.86 0.74
N GLU A 109 -14.30 13.90 1.01
CA GLU A 109 -13.23 13.40 0.13
C GLU A 109 -12.75 12.00 0.54
N GLU A 110 -13.26 11.42 1.63
CA GLU A 110 -12.74 10.17 2.18
C GLU A 110 -12.84 9.02 1.18
N ARG A 111 -14.01 8.85 0.55
CA ARG A 111 -14.23 7.79 -0.46
C ARG A 111 -13.20 7.86 -1.58
N ALA A 112 -13.05 9.04 -2.20
CA ALA A 112 -12.08 9.28 -3.26
C ALA A 112 -10.63 9.07 -2.78
N THR A 113 -10.31 9.50 -1.56
CA THR A 113 -8.98 9.32 -0.95
C THR A 113 -8.66 7.83 -0.75
N ILE A 114 -9.59 7.04 -0.23
CA ILE A 114 -9.41 5.59 -0.04
C ILE A 114 -9.27 4.89 -1.39
N HIS A 115 -10.09 5.27 -2.38
CA HIS A 115 -10.04 4.70 -3.72
C HIS A 115 -8.71 4.98 -4.42
N ALA A 116 -8.26 6.24 -4.40
CA ALA A 116 -6.96 6.64 -4.93
C ALA A 116 -5.81 5.90 -4.24
N SER A 117 -5.90 5.71 -2.93
CA SER A 117 -4.91 4.94 -2.17
C SER A 117 -4.86 3.48 -2.57
N CYS A 118 -6.01 2.86 -2.87
CA CYS A 118 -6.04 1.48 -3.36
C CYS A 118 -5.32 1.37 -4.70
N LEU A 119 -5.64 2.23 -5.65
CA LEU A 119 -4.99 2.26 -6.96
C LEU A 119 -3.48 2.50 -6.85
N TYR A 120 -3.06 3.49 -6.04
CA TYR A 120 -1.64 3.76 -5.79
C TYR A 120 -0.94 2.59 -5.09
N PHE A 121 -1.58 1.96 -4.10
CA PHE A 121 -1.06 0.78 -3.43
C PHE A 121 -0.80 -0.38 -4.41
N PHE A 122 -1.73 -0.68 -5.30
CA PHE A 122 -1.53 -1.73 -6.31
C PHE A 122 -0.47 -1.32 -7.35
N ALA A 123 -0.39 -0.04 -7.72
CA ALA A 123 0.64 0.46 -8.62
C ALA A 123 2.05 0.31 -8.04
N VAL A 124 2.23 0.58 -6.74
CA VAL A 124 3.49 0.31 -6.03
C VAL A 124 3.85 -1.17 -6.10
N HIS A 125 2.87 -2.07 -5.99
CA HIS A 125 3.10 -3.52 -6.05
C HIS A 125 3.01 -4.12 -7.46
N ALA A 126 3.04 -3.31 -8.52
CA ALA A 126 2.93 -3.81 -9.91
C ALA A 126 4.23 -4.44 -10.47
N ASP A 127 5.06 -5.03 -9.62
CA ASP A 127 6.19 -5.87 -10.01
C ASP A 127 6.41 -7.01 -9.01
N LEU A 128 6.92 -8.14 -9.49
CA LEU A 128 7.06 -9.35 -8.69
C LEU A 128 8.05 -9.23 -7.54
N HIS A 129 9.10 -8.43 -7.72
CA HIS A 129 10.11 -8.27 -6.69
C HIS A 129 9.51 -7.58 -5.47
N THR A 130 8.79 -6.47 -5.69
CA THR A 130 8.05 -5.75 -4.64
C THR A 130 6.93 -6.60 -4.04
N LEU A 131 6.20 -7.39 -4.83
CA LEU A 131 5.20 -8.33 -4.29
C LEU A 131 5.81 -9.35 -3.31
N ARG A 132 6.99 -9.89 -3.64
CA ARG A 132 7.70 -10.90 -2.85
C ARG A 132 8.39 -10.30 -1.63
N GLU A 133 9.01 -9.14 -1.78
CA GLU A 133 9.87 -8.56 -0.77
C GLU A 133 9.22 -7.45 0.05
N GLY A 134 8.04 -6.97 -0.36
CA GLY A 134 7.35 -5.85 0.24
C GLY A 134 7.91 -4.51 -0.23
N VAL A 135 7.65 -3.46 0.55
CA VAL A 135 7.92 -2.07 0.16
C VAL A 135 8.80 -1.36 1.19
N THR A 136 9.42 -0.26 0.77
CA THR A 136 9.83 0.79 1.70
C THR A 136 8.74 1.86 1.75
N LEU A 137 8.32 2.27 2.94
CA LEU A 137 7.27 3.28 3.12
C LEU A 137 7.90 4.58 3.60
N ALA A 138 7.58 5.68 2.95
CA ALA A 138 7.96 7.03 3.35
C ALA A 138 6.70 7.89 3.49
N ILE A 139 6.50 8.45 4.67
CA ILE A 139 5.35 9.28 5.01
C ILE A 139 5.87 10.67 5.36
N ASP A 140 5.59 11.65 4.50
CA ASP A 140 5.85 13.05 4.80
C ASP A 140 4.68 13.66 5.57
N THR A 141 4.96 14.09 6.80
CA THR A 141 3.98 14.76 7.67
C THR A 141 4.13 16.28 7.68
N SER A 142 4.99 16.82 6.80
CA SER A 142 5.21 18.26 6.65
C SER A 142 3.96 19.01 6.20
N ASN A 143 3.10 18.37 5.40
CA ASN A 143 1.88 18.95 4.83
C ASN A 143 0.62 18.69 5.66
N VAL A 144 0.75 18.17 6.89
CA VAL A 144 -0.40 17.91 7.76
C VAL A 144 -1.06 19.24 8.16
N PRO A 145 -2.37 19.40 7.96
CA PRO A 145 -3.08 20.65 8.29
C PRO A 145 -2.95 20.98 9.78
N LYS A 146 -2.92 22.28 10.09
CA LYS A 146 -2.87 22.77 11.47
C LYS A 146 -4.16 22.48 12.23
N ARG A 147 -5.30 22.48 11.54
CA ARG A 147 -6.62 22.19 12.09
C ARG A 147 -6.97 20.73 11.84
N ARG A 148 -7.56 20.08 12.85
CA ARG A 148 -8.12 18.74 12.73
C ARG A 148 -9.50 18.80 12.07
N VAL A 149 -9.74 17.85 11.17
CA VAL A 149 -11.03 17.62 10.52
C VAL A 149 -11.93 16.80 11.44
N GLY A 150 -11.36 15.86 12.20
CA GLY A 150 -12.08 15.02 13.17
C GLY A 150 -12.21 13.54 12.75
N ASN A 151 -11.91 13.24 11.48
CA ASN A 151 -11.97 11.90 10.91
C ASN A 151 -10.62 11.16 10.91
N GLU A 152 -9.56 11.74 11.50
CA GLU A 152 -8.19 11.21 11.37
C GLU A 152 -8.06 9.80 11.92
N ARG A 153 -8.79 9.47 13.00
CA ARG A 153 -8.79 8.11 13.57
C ARG A 153 -9.37 7.10 12.61
N ARG A 154 -10.46 7.45 11.90
CA ARG A 154 -11.13 6.57 10.95
C ARG A 154 -10.21 6.29 9.76
N LEU A 155 -9.61 7.34 9.19
CA LEU A 155 -8.62 7.21 8.13
C LEU A 155 -7.39 6.44 8.57
N GLN A 156 -6.90 6.65 9.80
CA GLN A 156 -5.77 5.87 10.34
C GLN A 156 -6.09 4.37 10.42
N VAL A 157 -7.30 3.99 10.84
CA VAL A 157 -7.73 2.58 10.84
C VAL A 157 -7.79 2.05 9.41
N ALA A 158 -8.31 2.83 8.47
CA ALA A 158 -8.32 2.48 7.05
C ALA A 158 -6.89 2.19 6.52
N TRP A 159 -5.93 3.07 6.81
CA TRP A 159 -4.54 2.90 6.39
C TRP A 159 -3.87 1.65 6.99
N GLN A 160 -4.29 1.23 8.19
CA GLN A 160 -3.81 0.00 8.83
C GLN A 160 -4.37 -1.27 8.20
N ASN A 161 -5.49 -1.18 7.48
CA ASN A 161 -6.13 -2.30 6.79
C ASN A 161 -5.50 -2.60 5.43
N PHE A 162 -4.56 -1.76 4.95
CA PHE A 162 -3.79 -2.08 3.75
C PHE A 162 -2.90 -3.31 4.00
N PRO A 163 -2.95 -4.33 3.13
CA PRO A 163 -2.21 -5.58 3.28
C PRO A 163 -0.73 -5.40 2.86
N SER A 164 -0.05 -4.46 3.49
CA SER A 164 1.34 -4.09 3.18
C SER A 164 2.35 -4.93 3.97
N ARG A 165 3.55 -5.06 3.39
CA ARG A 165 4.73 -5.64 4.02
C ARG A 165 5.87 -4.60 4.04
N PRO A 166 5.78 -3.54 4.86
CA PRO A 166 6.84 -2.53 4.90
C PRO A 166 8.11 -3.14 5.48
N GLN A 167 9.26 -2.89 4.86
CA GLN A 167 10.58 -3.29 5.33
C GLN A 167 11.29 -2.16 6.07
N HIS A 168 11.04 -0.93 5.63
CA HIS A 168 11.37 0.31 6.33
C HIS A 168 10.14 1.21 6.35
N ILE A 169 9.95 1.98 7.42
CA ILE A 169 8.92 3.01 7.54
C ILE A 169 9.62 4.30 7.96
N PHE A 170 9.74 5.25 7.04
CA PHE A 170 10.29 6.57 7.30
C PHE A 170 9.17 7.57 7.58
N ILE A 171 9.24 8.27 8.70
CA ILE A 171 8.33 9.37 9.04
C ILE A 171 9.13 10.68 8.95
N LEU A 172 8.81 11.48 7.95
CA LEU A 172 9.45 12.77 7.65
C LEU A 172 8.58 13.92 8.17
N GLY A 173 9.18 15.11 8.31
CA GLY A 173 8.46 16.33 8.73
C GLY A 173 7.97 16.35 10.19
N ALA A 174 8.25 15.30 10.97
CA ALA A 174 7.89 15.26 12.39
C ALA A 174 8.90 16.09 13.21
N GLY A 175 8.46 17.27 13.69
CA GLY A 175 9.23 18.07 14.65
C GLY A 175 9.44 17.36 15.99
N PRO A 176 10.35 17.83 16.87
CA PRO A 176 10.73 17.13 18.10
C PRO A 176 9.56 16.73 18.99
N LEU A 177 8.58 17.63 19.17
CA LEU A 177 7.37 17.36 19.95
C LEU A 177 6.49 16.28 19.31
N LYS A 178 6.32 16.31 17.98
CA LYS A 178 5.58 15.26 17.25
C LYS A 178 6.29 13.91 17.39
N ARG A 179 7.63 13.88 17.32
CA ARG A 179 8.42 12.65 17.50
C ARG A 179 8.21 12.06 18.89
N ILE A 180 8.25 12.88 19.94
CA ILE A 180 7.99 12.42 21.32
C ILE A 180 6.60 11.80 21.43
N ALA A 181 5.56 12.48 20.92
CA ALA A 181 4.19 11.98 20.97
C ALA A 181 4.02 10.66 20.21
N ILE A 182 4.55 10.57 18.98
CA ILE A 182 4.44 9.35 18.17
C ILE A 182 5.27 8.22 18.79
N ASN A 183 6.46 8.50 19.32
CA ASN A 183 7.26 7.50 20.05
C ASN A 183 6.54 6.98 21.29
N ALA A 184 5.86 7.85 22.05
CA ALA A 184 5.07 7.42 23.20
C ALA A 184 3.90 6.51 22.79
N VAL A 185 3.22 6.85 21.70
CA VAL A 185 2.13 6.02 21.12
C VAL A 185 2.68 4.69 20.61
N ILE A 186 3.81 4.69 19.92
CA ILE A 186 4.47 3.48 19.41
C ILE A 186 4.92 2.60 20.59
N ALA A 187 5.52 3.17 21.63
CA ALA A 187 5.94 2.42 22.81
C ALA A 187 4.74 1.79 23.52
N PHE A 188 3.63 2.52 23.66
CA PHE A 188 2.38 1.97 24.19
C PHE A 188 1.80 0.87 23.28
N ALA A 189 1.78 1.11 21.97
CA ALA A 189 1.33 0.13 20.99
C ALA A 189 2.23 -1.11 20.93
N SER A 190 3.52 -1.01 21.26
CA SER A 190 4.47 -2.14 21.28
C SER A 190 4.13 -3.21 22.31
N LEU A 191 3.36 -2.84 23.35
CA LEU A 191 2.84 -3.80 24.33
C LEU A 191 1.76 -4.72 23.72
N PHE A 192 1.17 -4.33 22.59
CA PHE A 192 0.04 -5.01 21.95
C PHE A 192 0.26 -5.36 20.47
N ALA A 193 1.27 -4.78 19.82
CA ALA A 193 1.60 -4.97 18.42
C ALA A 193 2.85 -5.84 18.25
N LYS A 194 2.99 -6.52 17.09
CA LYS A 194 4.18 -7.30 16.79
C LYS A 194 5.41 -6.38 16.74
N ASN A 195 6.33 -6.51 17.70
CA ASN A 195 7.59 -5.75 17.84
C ASN A 195 8.35 -5.51 16.52
N LYS A 196 8.23 -6.45 15.57
CA LYS A 196 8.85 -6.38 14.25
C LYS A 196 8.44 -5.16 13.41
N VAL A 197 7.20 -4.70 13.49
CA VAL A 197 6.75 -3.52 12.70
C VAL A 197 7.30 -2.24 13.32
N ILE A 198 7.30 -2.16 14.65
CA ILE A 198 7.78 -1.00 15.39
C ILE A 198 9.27 -0.78 15.18
N ALA A 199 10.06 -1.87 15.15
CA ALA A 199 11.49 -1.82 14.85
C ALA A 199 11.81 -1.28 13.43
N ARG A 200 10.82 -1.19 12.54
CA ARG A 200 10.98 -0.67 11.17
C ARG A 200 10.68 0.83 11.06
N ILE A 201 10.08 1.45 12.09
CA ILE A 201 9.75 2.87 12.09
C ILE A 201 10.98 3.71 12.42
N ARG A 202 11.26 4.71 11.59
CA ARG A 202 12.36 5.66 11.74
C ARG A 202 11.85 7.07 11.50
N PHE A 203 12.05 7.96 12.46
CA PHE A 203 11.92 9.40 12.22
C PHE A 203 13.15 9.88 11.49
N ALA A 204 12.97 10.37 10.27
CA ALA A 204 14.05 10.60 9.33
C ALA A 204 13.92 11.98 8.69
N SER A 205 15.03 12.47 8.14
CA SER A 205 15.07 13.52 7.13
C SER A 205 15.06 12.91 5.73
N VAL A 206 14.83 13.71 4.70
CA VAL A 206 14.98 13.28 3.30
C VAL A 206 16.39 12.73 3.04
N ALA A 207 17.42 13.36 3.59
CA ALA A 207 18.81 12.92 3.45
C ALA A 207 19.05 11.54 4.07
N ASP A 208 18.35 11.19 5.16
CA ASP A 208 18.43 9.84 5.74
C ASP A 208 17.80 8.79 4.82
N VAL A 209 16.70 9.14 4.13
CA VAL A 209 16.08 8.26 3.13
C VAL A 209 17.00 8.09 1.92
N GLU A 210 17.61 9.17 1.44
CA GLU A 210 18.60 9.14 0.35
C GLU A 210 19.78 8.21 0.69
N LYS A 211 20.28 8.29 1.93
CA LYS A 211 21.39 7.45 2.38
C LYS A 211 21.05 5.96 2.40
N VAL A 212 19.79 5.59 2.64
CA VAL A 212 19.36 4.18 2.73
C VAL A 212 18.80 3.64 1.41
N CYS A 213 18.20 4.50 0.57
CA CYS A 213 17.51 4.07 -0.65
C CYS A 213 18.22 4.54 -1.92
N GLY A 214 19.17 5.46 -1.81
CA GLY A 214 19.78 6.15 -2.94
C GLY A 214 18.92 7.29 -3.48
N ARG A 215 19.55 8.22 -4.20
CA ARG A 215 18.89 9.37 -4.81
C ARG A 215 17.81 9.00 -5.84
N GLY A 216 18.00 7.89 -6.55
CA GLY A 216 17.04 7.39 -7.54
C GLY A 216 15.70 6.96 -6.94
N ALA A 217 15.65 6.71 -5.63
CA ALA A 217 14.44 6.31 -4.91
C ALA A 217 13.58 7.49 -4.43
N LEU A 218 14.16 8.70 -4.41
CA LEU A 218 13.47 9.91 -3.98
C LEU A 218 12.52 10.40 -5.07
N PRO A 219 11.38 11.01 -4.69
CA PRO A 219 10.54 11.73 -5.63
C PRO A 219 11.18 13.06 -6.05
N GLU A 220 10.74 13.60 -7.19
CA GLU A 220 11.22 14.87 -7.73
C GLU A 220 11.12 16.02 -6.72
N LYS A 221 10.00 16.10 -5.98
CA LYS A 221 9.78 17.08 -4.88
C LYS A 221 10.89 17.09 -3.83
N HIS A 222 11.59 15.96 -3.66
CA HIS A 222 12.65 15.77 -2.68
C HIS A 222 14.05 15.67 -3.31
N GLY A 223 14.22 16.12 -4.56
CA GLY A 223 15.52 16.17 -5.25
C GLY A 223 15.89 14.90 -6.02
N GLY A 224 14.93 13.97 -6.17
CA GLY A 224 15.02 12.81 -7.03
C GLY A 224 14.99 13.15 -8.53
N PRO A 225 15.08 12.14 -9.41
CA PRO A 225 14.96 12.34 -10.85
C PRO A 225 13.56 12.85 -11.24
N PRO A 226 13.41 13.47 -12.42
CA PRO A 226 12.11 13.85 -12.95
C PRO A 226 11.14 12.67 -13.01
N SER A 227 9.89 12.91 -12.63
CA SER A 227 8.86 11.88 -12.57
C SER A 227 7.62 12.26 -13.37
N PRO A 228 6.92 11.30 -13.99
CA PRO A 228 5.62 11.58 -14.61
C PRO A 228 4.59 11.96 -13.54
N PRO A 229 3.46 12.56 -13.93
CA PRO A 229 2.31 12.73 -13.03
C PRO A 229 1.93 11.41 -12.35
N VAL A 230 1.52 11.48 -11.08
CA VAL A 230 1.15 10.29 -10.28
C VAL A 230 0.05 9.47 -10.98
N SER A 231 -0.95 10.13 -11.57
CA SER A 231 -2.03 9.47 -12.32
C SER A 231 -1.50 8.63 -13.48
N ASP A 232 -0.60 9.20 -14.30
CA ASP A 232 0.01 8.52 -15.43
C ASP A 232 0.91 7.37 -14.99
N TRP A 233 1.68 7.58 -13.91
CA TRP A 233 2.51 6.54 -13.31
C TRP A 233 1.64 5.36 -12.81
N VAL A 234 0.56 5.64 -12.08
CA VAL A 234 -0.38 4.64 -11.59
C VAL A 234 -0.98 3.86 -12.76
N LYS A 235 -1.52 4.54 -13.78
CA LYS A 235 -2.11 3.91 -14.98
C LYS A 235 -1.10 2.98 -15.67
N ALA A 236 0.13 3.47 -15.91
CA ALA A 236 1.19 2.69 -16.54
C ALA A 236 1.59 1.46 -15.70
N ARG A 237 1.70 1.60 -14.38
CA ARG A 237 2.03 0.48 -13.48
C ARG A 237 0.92 -0.56 -13.44
N LEU A 238 -0.34 -0.15 -13.30
CA LEU A 238 -1.48 -1.08 -13.23
C LEU A 238 -1.72 -1.82 -14.55
N ALA A 239 -1.45 -1.19 -15.69
CA ALA A 239 -1.47 -1.84 -17.01
C ALA A 239 -0.42 -2.96 -17.11
N ASN A 240 0.70 -2.83 -16.41
CA ASN A 240 1.80 -3.79 -16.38
C ASN A 240 1.81 -4.68 -15.13
N PHE A 241 0.72 -4.70 -14.35
CA PHE A 241 0.64 -5.51 -13.14
C PHE A 241 0.78 -7.01 -13.50
N PRO A 242 1.63 -7.78 -12.82
CA PRO A 242 1.84 -9.19 -13.14
C PRO A 242 0.60 -10.03 -12.81
N LEU A 243 0.08 -10.76 -13.81
CA LEU A 243 -1.09 -11.64 -13.68
C LEU A 243 -0.68 -13.11 -13.75
N MET A 244 -1.41 -13.97 -13.05
CA MET A 244 -1.19 -15.42 -13.04
C MET A 244 -1.99 -16.14 -14.13
N ALA A 245 -2.98 -15.46 -14.73
CA ALA A 245 -4.02 -16.07 -15.57
C ALA A 245 -4.73 -17.19 -14.80
N LEU A 246 -5.29 -16.84 -13.62
CA LEU A 246 -5.99 -17.81 -12.77
C LEU A 246 -7.13 -18.49 -13.57
N PRO A 247 -7.34 -19.81 -13.39
CA PRO A 247 -8.39 -20.52 -14.08
C PRO A 247 -9.76 -19.94 -13.74
N PRO A 248 -10.73 -19.99 -14.66
CA PRO A 248 -12.11 -19.64 -14.43
C PRO A 248 -12.69 -20.28 -13.15
N LEU A 249 -13.64 -19.59 -12.53
CA LEU A 249 -14.18 -19.96 -11.21
C LEU A 249 -15.08 -21.22 -11.25
N ASP A 250 -15.55 -21.60 -12.43
CA ASP A 250 -16.27 -22.84 -12.73
C ASP A 250 -15.36 -24.07 -12.89
N GLN A 251 -14.03 -23.89 -12.83
CA GLN A 251 -13.02 -24.95 -12.98
C GLN A 251 -12.28 -25.29 -11.68
N LEU A 252 -12.77 -24.81 -10.53
CA LEU A 252 -12.25 -25.11 -9.18
C LEU A 252 -13.14 -26.10 -8.43
#